data_AF-A0A061NPK5-F1
#
_entry.id   AF-A0A061NPK5-F1
#
_cell.length_a   1.000
_cell.length_b   1.000
_cell.length_c   1.000
_cell.angle_alpha   90.00
_cell.angle_beta   90.00
_cell.angle_gamma   90.00
#
_symmetry.space_group_name_H-M   'P 1'
#
loop_
_entity.id
_entity.type
_entity.pdbx_description
1 polymer ?
#
loop_
_entity_poly.entity_id
_entity_poly.type
_entity_poly.pdbx_seq_one_letter_code
_entity_poly.pdbx_strand_id
1 'polypeptide(L)'
;MFSPYVDDTLLSLVANSDDLHRFTVYHTLGNKENEVKATDGRILDFVTMNEQLHAALDGTLKHYQYKVIEAGNHTWFTWAPELPHALDYHWS
;
A
#
# COMPACT_ATOMS: atom_id res chain seq x y z
N MET A 1 -2.85 -0.71 -5.26
CA MET A 1 -2.73 0.34 -4.22
C MET A 1 -1.35 0.94 -4.34
N PHE A 2 -1.28 2.25 -4.47
CA PHE A 2 -0.03 3.01 -4.57
C PHE A 2 0.06 3.92 -3.35
N SER A 3 0.92 3.54 -2.41
CA SER A 3 1.14 4.19 -1.11
C SER A 3 -0.15 4.61 -0.40
N PRO A 4 -1.10 3.69 -0.11
CA PRO A 4 -2.34 4.07 0.55
C PRO A 4 -2.05 4.70 1.92
N TYR A 5 -2.92 5.63 2.31
CA TYR A 5 -2.97 6.10 3.68
C TYR A 5 -3.57 5.00 4.56
N VAL A 6 -2.94 4.74 5.71
CA VAL A 6 -3.35 3.69 6.65
C VAL A 6 -3.55 4.30 8.01
N ASP A 7 -4.69 3.99 8.62
CA ASP A 7 -5.04 4.34 9.98
C ASP A 7 -5.65 3.14 10.72
N ASP A 8 -5.92 3.32 12.01
CA ASP A 8 -6.50 2.27 12.86
C ASP A 8 -7.87 1.79 12.37
N THR A 9 -8.62 2.66 11.68
CA THR A 9 -9.93 2.31 11.11
C THR A 9 -9.74 1.31 10.00
N LEU A 10 -8.82 1.56 9.06
CA LEU A 10 -8.50 0.64 7.98
C LEU A 10 -7.96 -0.68 8.52
N LEU A 11 -7.01 -0.64 9.46
CA LEU A 11 -6.44 -1.85 10.06
C LEU A 11 -7.51 -2.68 10.78
N SER A 12 -8.46 -2.02 11.47
CA SER A 12 -9.59 -2.70 12.10
C SER A 12 -10.51 -3.36 11.07
N LEU A 13 -10.78 -2.70 9.94
CA LEU A 13 -11.60 -3.29 8.87
C LEU A 13 -10.91 -4.50 8.23
N VAL A 14 -9.60 -4.43 8.02
CA VAL A 14 -8.79 -5.57 7.53
C VAL A 14 -8.86 -6.73 8.52
N ALA A 15 -8.62 -6.48 9.81
CA ALA A 15 -8.59 -7.51 10.83
C ALA A 15 -9.93 -8.23 11.05
N ASN A 16 -11.06 -7.58 10.76
CA ASN A 16 -12.41 -8.12 10.99
C ASN A 16 -13.12 -8.58 9.71
N SER A 17 -12.45 -8.56 8.55
CA SER A 17 -13.08 -8.91 7.28
C SER A 17 -12.89 -10.39 6.94
N ASP A 18 -14.01 -11.10 6.80
CA ASP A 18 -14.01 -12.50 6.35
C ASP A 18 -13.85 -12.64 4.82
N ASP A 19 -14.00 -11.55 4.07
CA ASP A 19 -14.03 -11.55 2.59
C ASP A 19 -12.65 -11.33 1.94
N LEU A 20 -11.58 -11.09 2.73
CA LEU A 20 -10.25 -10.74 2.21
C LEU A 20 -9.69 -11.77 1.22
N HIS A 21 -9.96 -13.05 1.46
CA HIS A 21 -9.56 -14.17 0.63
C HIS A 21 -10.09 -14.13 -0.81
N ARG A 22 -10.98 -13.19 -1.15
CA ARG A 22 -11.53 -12.99 -2.49
C ARG A 22 -10.75 -11.98 -3.31
N PHE A 23 -9.92 -11.15 -2.67
CA PHE A 23 -9.24 -10.04 -3.34
C PHE A 23 -7.85 -10.42 -3.81
N THR A 24 -7.50 -9.89 -4.98
CA THR A 24 -6.12 -9.81 -5.48
C THR A 24 -5.67 -8.37 -5.28
N VAL A 25 -4.49 -8.15 -4.71
CA VAL A 25 -4.01 -6.80 -4.41
C VAL A 25 -2.54 -6.67 -4.82
N TYR A 26 -2.27 -5.69 -5.68
CA TYR A 26 -0.93 -5.14 -5.88
C TYR A 26 -0.75 -3.94 -4.95
N HIS A 27 0.21 -3.98 -4.04
CA HIS A 27 0.50 -2.93 -3.06
C HIS A 27 1.94 -2.48 -3.23
N THR A 28 2.14 -1.20 -3.51
CA THR A 28 3.48 -0.63 -3.62
C THR A 28 3.59 0.69 -2.88
N LEU A 29 4.80 1.02 -2.42
CA LEU A 29 5.17 2.29 -1.81
C LEU A 29 6.61 2.66 -2.15
N GLY A 30 6.98 3.94 -2.05
CA GLY A 30 8.37 4.39 -2.07
C GLY A 30 9.07 4.32 -0.70
N ASN A 31 10.37 4.06 -0.69
CA ASN A 31 11.16 4.03 0.56
C ASN A 31 11.59 5.40 1.12
N LYS A 32 11.18 6.50 0.47
CA LYS A 32 11.40 7.89 0.92
C LYS A 32 10.11 8.57 1.40
N GLU A 33 9.12 7.78 1.81
CA GLU A 33 7.82 8.27 2.26
C GLU A 33 7.68 8.39 3.79
N ASN A 34 8.78 8.62 4.49
CA ASN A 34 8.79 8.76 5.96
C ASN A 34 8.41 10.17 6.45
N GLU A 35 8.38 11.17 5.56
CA GLU A 35 8.07 12.57 5.89
C GLU A 35 7.06 13.20 4.91
N VAL A 36 5.94 12.53 4.65
CA VAL A 36 4.91 13.02 3.73
C VAL A 36 4.10 14.14 4.37
N LYS A 37 4.04 15.31 3.73
CA LYS A 37 3.22 16.44 4.19
C LYS A 37 1.77 16.25 3.78
N ALA A 38 0.90 16.08 4.77
CA ALA A 38 -0.55 16.02 4.58
C ALA A 38 -1.13 17.42 4.34
N THR A 39 -2.33 17.45 3.77
CA THR A 39 -3.06 18.71 3.48
C THR A 39 -3.44 19.49 4.73
N ASP A 40 -3.52 18.83 5.89
CA ASP A 40 -3.78 19.44 7.19
C ASP A 40 -2.50 19.92 7.92
N GLY A 41 -1.35 19.83 7.25
CA GLY A 41 -0.06 20.28 7.77
C GLY A 41 0.67 19.26 8.64
N ARG A 42 0.11 18.07 8.86
CA ARG A 42 0.83 16.98 9.54
C ARG A 42 1.93 16.41 8.65
N ILE A 43 2.97 15.88 9.29
CA ILE A 43 4.00 15.05 8.64
C ILE A 43 3.67 13.61 9.00
N LEU A 44 3.53 12.76 7.99
CA LEU A 44 3.10 11.37 8.11
C LEU A 44 4.18 10.44 7.59
N ASP A 45 4.35 9.32 8.30
CA ASP A 45 5.25 8.24 7.92
C ASP A 45 4.46 7.15 7.19
N PHE A 46 4.42 7.26 5.86
CA PHE A 46 3.75 6.28 5.01
C PHE A 46 4.50 4.96 4.93
N VAL A 47 5.81 4.94 5.23
CA VAL A 47 6.59 3.69 5.26
C VAL A 47 6.07 2.82 6.40
N THR A 48 6.06 3.35 7.63
CA THR A 48 5.57 2.61 8.80
C THR A 48 4.10 2.21 8.65
N MET A 49 3.25 3.12 8.16
CA MET A 49 1.83 2.86 7.89
C MET A 49 1.61 1.67 6.94
N ASN A 50 2.37 1.61 5.85
CA ASN A 50 2.20 0.58 4.83
C ASN A 50 2.88 -0.74 5.21
N GLU A 51 3.94 -0.71 6.02
CA GLU A 51 4.50 -1.91 6.65
C GLU A 51 3.49 -2.58 7.61
N GLN A 52 2.76 -1.79 8.39
CA GLN A 52 1.68 -2.29 9.25
C GLN A 52 0.54 -2.91 8.44
N LEU A 53 0.10 -2.23 7.37
CA LEU A 53 -0.91 -2.78 6.48
C LEU A 53 -0.42 -4.05 5.78
N HIS A 54 0.85 -4.10 5.38
CA HIS A 54 1.44 -5.28 4.78
C HIS A 54 1.39 -6.46 5.75
N ALA A 55 1.81 -6.29 6.99
CA ALA A 55 1.74 -7.32 8.02
C ALA A 55 0.28 -7.80 8.28
N ALA A 56 -0.70 -6.90 8.21
CA ALA A 56 -2.11 -7.25 8.39
C ALA A 56 -2.73 -8.01 7.20
N LEU A 57 -2.23 -7.77 5.98
CA LEU A 57 -2.73 -8.39 4.75
C LEU A 57 -1.98 -9.66 4.34
N ASP A 58 -0.77 -9.87 4.87
CA ASP A 58 0.05 -11.01 4.48
C ASP A 58 -0.62 -12.33 4.87
N GLY A 59 -0.77 -13.22 3.88
CA GLY A 59 -1.48 -14.49 4.03
C GLY A 59 -3.01 -14.43 4.15
N THR A 60 -3.65 -13.25 4.11
CA THR A 60 -5.13 -13.13 4.23
C THR A 60 -5.86 -13.00 2.90
N LEU A 61 -5.16 -12.53 1.85
CA LEU A 61 -5.70 -12.26 0.52
C LEU A 61 -5.58 -13.49 -0.41
N LYS A 62 -6.36 -13.52 -1.49
CA LYS A 62 -6.22 -14.55 -2.54
C LYS A 62 -4.82 -14.54 -3.15
N HIS A 63 -4.41 -13.35 -3.56
CA HIS A 63 -3.13 -13.07 -4.19
C HIS A 63 -2.66 -11.70 -3.71
N TYR A 64 -1.45 -11.63 -3.19
CA TYR A 64 -0.90 -10.38 -2.64
C TYR A 64 0.53 -10.16 -3.11
N GLN A 65 0.76 -9.00 -3.72
CA GLN A 65 2.10 -8.52 -4.06
C GLN A 65 2.37 -7.25 -3.27
N TYR A 66 3.44 -7.25 -2.49
CA TYR A 66 3.98 -6.07 -1.85
C TYR A 66 5.31 -5.69 -2.51
N LYS A 67 5.51 -4.41 -2.83
CA LYS A 67 6.72 -3.92 -3.50
C LYS A 67 7.15 -2.56 -2.97
N VAL A 68 8.40 -2.48 -2.52
CA VAL A 68 9.05 -1.21 -2.15
C VAL A 68 9.82 -0.66 -3.36
N ILE A 69 9.60 0.62 -3.68
CA ILE A 69 10.26 1.33 -4.77
C ILE A 69 11.46 2.08 -4.20
N GLU A 70 12.65 1.70 -4.66
CA GLU A 70 13.91 2.33 -4.29
C GLU A 70 13.94 3.80 -4.70
N ALA A 71 14.36 4.68 -3.78
CA ALA A 71 14.35 6.13 -3.95
C ALA A 71 12.98 6.72 -4.35
N GLY A 72 11.89 5.97 -4.12
CA GLY A 72 10.53 6.39 -4.42
C GLY A 72 9.99 7.36 -3.37
N ASN A 73 9.43 8.47 -3.83
CA ASN A 73 8.68 9.44 -2.99
C ASN A 73 7.17 9.28 -3.17
N HIS A 74 6.38 9.93 -2.32
CA HIS A 74 4.91 9.92 -2.36
C HIS A 74 4.37 10.81 -3.51
N THR A 75 4.58 10.37 -4.75
CA THR A 75 4.25 11.15 -5.95
C THR A 75 3.79 10.26 -7.09
N TRP A 76 2.95 10.82 -7.97
CA TRP A 76 2.56 10.17 -9.22
C TRP A 76 3.76 9.75 -10.08
N PHE A 77 4.86 10.51 -10.07
CA PHE A 77 6.07 10.15 -10.83
C PHE A 77 6.65 8.80 -10.39
N THR A 78 6.62 8.52 -9.08
CA THR A 78 7.02 7.22 -8.52
C THR A 78 6.05 6.11 -8.92
N TRP A 79 4.74 6.38 -8.93
CA TRP A 79 3.71 5.36 -9.11
C TRP A 79 3.35 5.04 -10.56
N ALA A 80 3.48 6.00 -11.47
CA ALA A 80 3.08 5.84 -12.87
C ALA A 80 3.78 4.65 -13.57
N PRO A 81 5.09 4.39 -13.36
CA PRO A 81 5.77 3.22 -13.92
C PRO A 81 5.25 1.89 -13.39
N GLU A 82 4.60 1.88 -12.22
CA GLU A 82 4.09 0.66 -11.58
C GLU A 82 2.70 0.26 -12.08
N LEU A 83 1.99 1.14 -12.78
CA LEU A 83 0.66 0.85 -13.28
C LEU A 83 0.62 -0.37 -14.22
N PRO A 84 1.49 -0.49 -15.25
CA PRO A 84 1.51 -1.67 -16.11
C PRO A 84 1.73 -2.96 -15.32
N HIS A 85 2.61 -2.95 -14.31
CA HIS A 85 2.87 -4.10 -13.44
C HIS A 85 1.66 -4.47 -12.58
N ALA A 86 0.96 -3.49 -12.03
CA ALA A 86 -0.25 -3.72 -11.27
C ALA A 86 -1.35 -4.33 -12.16
N LEU A 87 -1.55 -3.80 -13.38
CA LEU A 87 -2.53 -4.35 -14.32
C LEU A 87 -2.16 -5.79 -14.70
N ASP A 88 -0.90 -6.02 -15.10
CA ASP A 88 -0.39 -7.36 -15.45
C ASP A 88 -0.63 -8.37 -14.32
N TYR A 89 -0.37 -7.98 -13.06
CA TYR A 89 -0.62 -8.81 -11.89
C TYR A 89 -2.10 -9.18 -11.67
N HIS A 90 -3.04 -8.36 -12.13
CA HIS A 90 -4.47 -8.63 -12.01
C HIS A 90 -5.06 -9.49 -13.14
N TRP A 91 -4.42 -9.52 -14.31
CA TRP A 91 -4.91 -10.24 -15.49
C TRP A 91 -4.08 -11.46 -15.89
N SER A 92 -2.96 -11.70 -15.21
CA SER A 92 -2.16 -12.93 -15.31
C SER A 92 -2.72 -14.04 -14.44
#